data_AF-L8JKB4-F1
#
_entry.id   AF-L8JKB4-F1
#
_cell.length_a   1.000
_cell.length_b   1.000
_cell.length_c   1.000
_cell.angle_alpha   90.00
_cell.angle_beta   90.00
_cell.angle_gamma   90.00
#
_symmetry.space_group_name_H-M   'P 1'
#
loop_
_entity.id
_entity.type
_entity.pdbx_description
1 polymer ?
#
loop_
_entity_poly.entity_id
_entity_poly.type
_entity_poly.pdbx_seq_one_letter_code
_entity_poly.pdbx_strand_id
1 'polypeptide(L)'
;MMKKTLLGLALTLGVSLTAQASQSIGVFFGSPMSGIQYKQNDLRFSLGIDEFGVAVDKTFNLGKLVSKPELDSMYTFVGAQYVDDKDDKLGVRSGVGFQVPLDRVELYGEVGPTLYVVEDVDLELEGAIGVRYRF
;
A
#
# COMPACT_ATOMS: atom_id res chain seq x y z
N MET A 1 43.54 14.36 -11.79
CA MET A 1 42.21 14.63 -12.39
C MET A 1 41.28 13.50 -11.98
N MET A 2 40.16 13.84 -11.33
CA MET A 2 39.50 13.06 -10.28
C MET A 2 38.73 11.81 -10.75
N LYS A 3 38.84 10.75 -9.92
CA LYS A 3 38.10 9.48 -10.01
C LYS A 3 36.62 9.73 -9.71
N LYS A 4 35.73 9.16 -10.53
CA LYS A 4 34.28 9.19 -10.31
C LYS A 4 33.94 8.44 -9.02
N THR A 5 33.33 9.16 -8.11
CA THR A 5 32.97 8.80 -6.76
C THR A 5 31.96 7.65 -6.73
N LEU A 6 32.24 6.66 -5.88
CA LEU A 6 31.26 5.69 -5.38
C LEU A 6 30.13 6.44 -4.65
N LEU A 7 28.90 6.24 -5.10
CA LEU A 7 27.63 6.47 -4.40
C LEU A 7 26.58 5.74 -5.25
N GLY A 8 25.70 4.88 -4.78
CA GLY A 8 25.44 4.31 -3.48
C GLY A 8 24.31 3.29 -3.70
N LEU A 9 24.44 2.10 -3.13
CA LEU A 9 23.29 1.24 -2.87
C LEU A 9 23.62 0.29 -1.73
N ALA A 10 23.95 0.88 -0.58
CA ALA A 10 23.88 0.19 0.70
C ALA A 10 22.41 0.07 1.09
N LEU A 11 21.69 -0.82 0.41
CA LEU A 11 20.32 -1.26 0.76
C LEU A 11 20.35 -2.64 1.43
N THR A 12 21.46 -2.97 2.09
CA THR A 12 21.59 -4.14 2.94
C THR A 12 21.25 -3.76 4.38
N LEU A 13 20.00 -3.39 4.64
CA LEU A 13 19.48 -3.39 6.01
C LEU A 13 18.83 -4.75 6.25
N GLY A 14 19.33 -5.45 7.26
CA GLY A 14 19.05 -6.84 7.57
C GLY A 14 17.56 -7.14 7.67
N VAL A 15 17.08 -8.01 6.79
CA VAL A 15 15.76 -8.62 6.91
C VAL A 15 15.91 -9.77 7.91
N SER A 16 15.44 -9.56 9.14
CA SER A 16 15.21 -10.66 10.07
C SER A 16 14.11 -11.57 9.50
N LEU A 17 14.51 -12.70 8.93
CA LEU A 17 13.67 -13.70 8.26
C LEU A 17 12.93 -14.63 9.25
N THR A 18 12.17 -14.07 10.20
CA THR A 18 11.36 -14.86 11.15
C THR A 18 9.90 -14.43 11.23
N ALA A 19 9.37 -13.81 10.16
CA ALA A 19 7.92 -13.64 10.02
C ALA A 19 7.36 -14.81 9.20
N GLN A 20 6.47 -15.60 9.80
CA GLN A 20 5.59 -16.51 9.03
C GLN A 20 4.86 -15.67 7.98
N ALA A 21 5.11 -15.95 6.70
CA ALA A 21 4.63 -15.11 5.63
C ALA A 21 3.09 -15.11 5.62
N SER A 22 2.46 -13.97 5.91
CA SER A 22 1.00 -13.85 5.83
C SER A 22 0.63 -13.49 4.40
N GLN A 23 0.01 -14.41 3.67
CA GLN A 23 -0.48 -14.17 2.32
C GLN A 23 -1.98 -13.92 2.34
N SER A 24 -2.45 -13.05 1.45
CA SER A 24 -3.88 -12.87 1.25
C SER A 24 -4.20 -12.35 -0.15
N ILE A 25 -5.39 -12.67 -0.63
CA ILE A 25 -5.94 -12.18 -1.89
C ILE A 25 -7.37 -11.70 -1.68
N GLY A 26 -7.79 -10.66 -2.37
CA GLY A 26 -9.11 -10.09 -2.15
C GLY A 26 -9.57 -9.12 -3.22
N VAL A 27 -10.71 -8.52 -2.94
CA VAL A 27 -11.32 -7.47 -3.77
C VAL A 27 -11.42 -6.18 -2.97
N PHE A 28 -11.44 -5.06 -3.69
CA PHE A 28 -11.60 -3.74 -3.11
C PHE A 28 -12.44 -2.83 -4.00
N PHE A 29 -13.10 -1.88 -3.37
CA PHE A 29 -13.93 -0.86 -3.99
C PHE A 29 -13.51 0.50 -3.45
N GLY A 30 -13.22 1.44 -4.32
CA GLY A 30 -12.67 2.73 -3.91
C GLY A 30 -12.36 3.67 -5.06
N SER A 31 -11.59 4.69 -4.73
CA SER A 31 -11.01 5.64 -5.67
C SER A 31 -9.47 5.57 -5.55
N PRO A 32 -8.74 5.70 -6.68
CA PRO A 32 -9.25 5.98 -8.02
C PRO A 32 -9.70 4.70 -8.75
N MET A 33 -9.45 3.54 -8.16
CA MET A 33 -9.73 2.24 -8.74
C MET A 33 -10.41 1.29 -7.73
N SER A 34 -11.06 0.29 -8.28
CA SER A 34 -11.65 -0.89 -7.65
C SER A 34 -11.14 -2.12 -8.39
N GLY A 35 -10.90 -3.21 -7.68
CA GLY A 35 -10.38 -4.42 -8.33
C GLY A 35 -9.90 -5.47 -7.37
N ILE A 36 -8.76 -6.09 -7.70
CA ILE A 36 -8.17 -7.18 -6.93
C ILE A 36 -6.90 -6.76 -6.22
N GLN A 37 -6.63 -7.37 -5.08
CA GLN A 37 -5.46 -7.08 -4.28
C GLN A 37 -4.81 -8.37 -3.79
N TYR A 38 -3.47 -8.43 -3.89
CA TYR A 38 -2.64 -9.46 -3.29
C TYR A 38 -1.73 -8.82 -2.24
N LYS A 39 -1.66 -9.40 -1.05
CA LYS A 39 -0.80 -8.92 0.04
C LYS A 39 0.07 -10.07 0.53
N GLN A 40 1.36 -9.79 0.65
CA GLN A 40 2.35 -10.68 1.23
C GLN A 40 3.09 -9.92 2.34
N ASN A 41 2.85 -10.33 3.59
CA ASN A 41 3.31 -9.62 4.78
C ASN A 41 2.82 -8.18 4.81
N ASP A 42 3.75 -7.25 4.71
CA ASP A 42 3.54 -5.81 4.73
C ASP A 42 3.55 -5.20 3.32
N LEU A 43 3.84 -5.99 2.27
CA LEU A 43 3.76 -5.56 0.88
C LEU A 43 2.42 -5.91 0.25
N ARG A 44 1.91 -5.00 -0.55
CA ARG A 44 0.58 -5.11 -1.16
C ARG A 44 0.62 -4.65 -2.61
N PHE A 45 -0.03 -5.42 -3.47
CA PHE A 45 -0.14 -5.21 -4.90
C PHE A 45 -1.62 -5.13 -5.24
N SER A 46 -2.02 -4.06 -5.92
CA SER A 46 -3.41 -3.84 -6.34
C SER A 46 -3.46 -3.73 -7.86
N LEU A 47 -4.51 -4.31 -8.44
CA LEU A 47 -4.85 -4.18 -9.85
C LEU A 47 -6.28 -3.63 -9.95
N GLY A 48 -6.40 -2.43 -10.50
CA GLY A 48 -7.67 -1.78 -10.84
C GLY A 48 -8.29 -2.40 -12.09
N ILE A 49 -9.61 -2.60 -12.05
CA ILE A 49 -10.39 -3.24 -13.13
C ILE A 49 -11.46 -2.29 -13.67
N ASP A 50 -12.08 -1.47 -12.82
CA ASP A 50 -13.03 -0.42 -13.26
C ASP A 50 -12.30 0.71 -13.98
N GLU A 51 -11.25 1.23 -13.35
CA GLU A 51 -10.22 2.06 -13.94
C GLU A 51 -8.92 1.24 -13.94
N PHE A 52 -8.30 1.10 -15.11
CA PHE A 52 -7.13 0.24 -15.21
C PHE A 52 -5.96 0.89 -14.50
N GLY A 53 -5.40 0.21 -13.51
CA GLY A 53 -4.31 0.76 -12.71
C GLY A 53 -3.60 -0.30 -11.91
N VAL A 54 -2.41 0.04 -11.44
CA VAL A 54 -1.62 -0.82 -10.55
C VAL A 54 -1.11 0.01 -9.39
N ALA A 55 -1.09 -0.57 -8.19
CA ALA A 55 -0.48 0.07 -7.03
C ALA A 55 0.40 -0.91 -6.25
N VAL A 56 1.44 -0.38 -5.63
CA VAL A 56 2.31 -1.10 -4.70
C VAL A 56 2.44 -0.31 -3.41
N ASP A 57 2.06 -0.92 -2.30
CA ASP A 57 2.11 -0.30 -0.98
C ASP A 57 2.97 -1.11 -0.01
N LYS A 58 3.67 -0.38 0.86
CA LYS A 58 4.22 -0.90 2.11
C LYS A 58 3.33 -0.45 3.26
N THR A 59 2.84 -1.42 4.02
CA THR A 59 1.97 -1.21 5.18
C THR A 59 2.74 -1.35 6.48
N PHE A 60 2.35 -0.58 7.50
CA PHE A 60 2.97 -0.58 8.82
C PHE A 60 1.87 -0.71 9.86
N ASN A 61 1.90 -1.78 10.64
CA ASN A 61 0.97 -1.94 11.74
C ASN A 61 1.20 -0.83 12.78
N LEU A 62 0.16 -0.04 13.05
CA LEU A 62 0.30 1.16 13.86
C LEU A 62 0.57 0.82 15.32
N GLY A 63 -0.10 -0.21 15.87
CA GLY A 63 0.14 -0.68 17.23
C GLY A 63 1.58 -1.11 17.48
N LYS A 64 2.20 -1.82 16.53
CA LYS A 64 3.64 -2.13 16.56
C LYS A 64 4.51 -0.88 16.42
N LEU A 65 4.17 0.04 15.52
CA LEU A 65 4.97 1.22 15.23
C LEU A 65 5.07 2.18 16.44
N VAL A 66 3.97 2.35 17.18
CA VAL A 66 3.91 3.26 18.33
C VAL A 66 3.87 2.53 19.69
N SER A 67 4.06 1.21 19.70
CA SER A 67 4.01 0.37 20.91
C SER A 67 2.69 0.47 21.70
N LYS A 68 1.56 0.49 20.99
CA LYS A 68 0.20 0.58 21.55
C LYS A 68 -0.70 -0.55 21.03
N PRO A 69 -0.90 -1.64 21.79
CA PRO A 69 -1.70 -2.79 21.36
C PRO A 69 -3.14 -2.43 20.95
N GLU A 70 -3.72 -1.37 21.52
CA GLU A 70 -5.06 -0.89 21.14
C GLU A 70 -5.16 -0.42 19.67
N LEU A 71 -4.04 -0.20 18.99
CA LEU A 71 -3.96 0.18 17.58
C LEU A 71 -3.54 -0.98 16.66
N ASP A 72 -3.55 -2.24 17.13
CA ASP A 72 -3.12 -3.40 16.33
C ASP A 72 -4.04 -3.67 15.13
N SER A 73 -5.30 -3.22 15.17
CA SER A 73 -6.22 -3.24 14.03
C SER A 73 -5.99 -2.11 13.05
N MET A 74 -5.13 -1.13 13.36
CA MET A 74 -4.83 0.01 12.50
C MET A 74 -3.49 -0.16 11.80
N TYR A 75 -3.38 0.44 10.62
CA TYR A 75 -2.12 0.54 9.89
C TYR A 75 -2.00 1.91 9.24
N THR A 76 -0.77 2.28 8.92
CA THR A 76 -0.48 3.33 7.94
C THR A 76 0.21 2.70 6.74
N PHE A 77 0.20 3.37 5.60
CA PHE A 77 0.86 2.89 4.40
C PHE A 77 1.49 4.04 3.63
N VAL A 78 2.47 3.67 2.82
CA VAL A 78 3.06 4.50 1.77
C VAL A 78 3.26 3.61 0.55
N GLY A 79 2.99 4.16 -0.63
CA GLY A 79 3.07 3.42 -1.86
C GLY A 79 3.13 4.35 -3.06
N ALA A 80 3.05 3.72 -4.23
CA ALA A 80 2.88 4.41 -5.49
C ALA A 80 1.82 3.70 -6.32
N GLN A 81 1.17 4.45 -7.19
CA GLN A 81 0.21 3.93 -8.14
C GLN A 81 0.43 4.48 -9.53
N TYR A 82 0.06 3.68 -10.51
CA TYR A 82 -0.20 4.09 -11.87
C TYR A 82 -1.67 3.88 -12.17
N VAL A 83 -2.33 4.86 -12.77
CA VAL A 83 -3.72 4.77 -13.24
C VAL A 83 -3.73 5.20 -14.70
N ASP A 84 -4.44 4.47 -15.54
CA ASP A 84 -4.57 4.75 -16.97
C ASP A 84 -5.69 5.77 -17.24
N ASP A 85 -5.70 6.86 -16.48
CA ASP A 85 -6.57 8.00 -16.74
C ASP A 85 -5.83 9.10 -17.51
N LYS A 86 -6.57 10.05 -18.09
CA LYS A 86 -6.04 11.08 -18.99
C LYS A 86 -5.00 11.97 -18.32
N ASP A 87 -5.26 12.38 -17.08
CA ASP A 87 -4.51 13.42 -16.37
C ASP A 87 -3.73 12.84 -15.16
N ASP A 88 -4.25 11.82 -14.48
CA ASP A 88 -3.70 11.27 -13.22
C ASP A 88 -2.94 9.94 -13.40
N LYS A 89 -1.73 10.01 -13.97
CA LYS A 89 -1.00 8.80 -14.37
C LYS A 89 -0.15 8.16 -13.30
N LEU A 90 0.64 8.95 -12.55
CA LEU A 90 1.54 8.43 -11.51
C LEU A 90 1.36 9.20 -10.22
N GLY A 91 1.00 8.47 -9.16
CA GLY A 91 0.73 9.03 -7.84
C GLY A 91 1.61 8.41 -6.75
N VAL A 92 2.12 9.25 -5.85
CA VAL A 92 2.65 8.79 -4.55
C VAL A 92 1.51 8.83 -3.56
N ARG A 93 1.22 7.70 -2.92
CA ARG A 93 0.09 7.58 -2.01
C ARG A 93 0.54 7.27 -0.61
N SER A 94 -0.23 7.75 0.36
CA SER A 94 -0.06 7.41 1.77
C SER A 94 -1.40 7.44 2.47
N GLY A 95 -1.47 6.92 3.69
CA GLY A 95 -2.72 7.02 4.42
C GLY A 95 -2.77 6.17 5.67
N VAL A 96 -3.99 6.03 6.17
CA VAL A 96 -4.31 5.20 7.33
C VAL A 96 -5.43 4.25 6.96
N GLY A 97 -5.43 3.09 7.59
CA GLY A 97 -6.49 2.12 7.43
C GLY A 97 -6.70 1.30 8.69
N PHE A 98 -7.78 0.53 8.65
CA PHE A 98 -8.11 -0.45 9.65
C PHE A 98 -8.32 -1.81 9.00
N GLN A 99 -8.03 -2.87 9.73
CA GLN A 99 -8.28 -4.25 9.33
C GLN A 99 -8.86 -5.06 10.48
N VAL A 100 -9.93 -5.80 10.19
CA VAL A 100 -10.63 -6.66 11.14
C VAL A 100 -10.51 -8.11 10.66
N PRO A 101 -9.76 -8.96 11.38
CA PRO A 101 -9.65 -10.37 11.07
C PRO A 101 -10.91 -11.14 11.50
N LEU A 102 -11.50 -11.90 10.58
CA LEU A 102 -12.64 -12.80 10.78
C LEU A 102 -12.23 -14.20 10.30
N ASP A 103 -11.60 -14.99 11.17
CA ASP A 103 -10.98 -16.29 10.82
C ASP A 103 -10.00 -16.18 9.63
N ARG A 104 -10.37 -16.74 8.47
CA ARG A 104 -9.58 -16.65 7.24
C ARG A 104 -9.94 -15.45 6.38
N VAL A 105 -11.00 -14.72 6.72
CA VAL A 105 -11.41 -13.50 6.03
C VAL A 105 -10.87 -12.29 6.78
N GLU A 106 -10.58 -11.21 6.07
CA GLU A 106 -10.19 -9.93 6.66
C GLU A 106 -10.96 -8.83 5.95
N LEU A 107 -11.73 -8.06 6.72
CA LEU A 107 -12.35 -6.82 6.25
C LEU A 107 -11.36 -5.68 6.46
N TYR A 108 -11.29 -4.74 5.54
CA TYR A 108 -10.44 -3.56 5.73
C TYR A 108 -11.06 -2.33 5.08
N GLY A 109 -10.63 -1.17 5.55
CA GLY A 109 -10.93 0.12 4.96
C GLY A 109 -9.77 1.09 5.16
N GLU A 110 -9.58 1.99 4.20
CA GLU A 110 -8.49 2.96 4.20
C GLU A 110 -8.87 4.28 3.54
N VAL A 111 -8.15 5.31 3.93
CA VAL A 111 -8.26 6.65 3.39
C VAL A 111 -6.90 7.33 3.44
N GLY A 112 -6.60 8.17 2.46
CA GLY A 112 -5.41 8.98 2.50
C GLY A 112 -5.15 9.76 1.23
N PRO A 113 -4.17 10.67 1.25
CA PRO A 113 -3.85 11.47 0.10
C PRO A 113 -3.04 10.70 -0.94
N THR A 114 -3.28 11.03 -2.21
CA THR A 114 -2.43 10.68 -3.34
C THR A 114 -1.96 11.97 -4.01
N LEU A 115 -0.64 12.09 -4.17
CA LEU A 115 0.00 13.19 -4.87
C LEU A 115 0.34 12.73 -6.29
N TYR A 116 -0.40 13.21 -7.28
CA TYR A 116 -0.11 13.03 -8.69
C TYR A 116 0.97 14.01 -9.12
N VAL A 117 1.92 13.53 -9.94
CA VAL A 117 3.12 14.29 -10.31
C VAL A 117 3.36 14.37 -11.80
N VAL A 118 2.41 13.89 -12.61
CA VAL A 118 2.50 13.86 -14.07
C VAL A 118 1.60 14.95 -14.61
N GLU A 119 2.14 15.77 -15.53
CA GLU A 119 1.47 16.91 -16.18
C GLU A 119 1.22 18.10 -15.24
N ASP A 120 0.49 17.92 -14.14
CA ASP A 120 0.31 18.90 -13.06
C ASP A 120 0.43 18.23 -11.68
N VAL A 121 0.76 19.02 -10.65
CA VAL A 121 0.80 18.51 -9.27
C VAL A 121 -0.60 18.63 -8.69
N ASP A 122 -1.28 17.49 -8.53
CA ASP A 122 -2.60 17.42 -7.89
C ASP A 122 -2.58 16.53 -6.63
N LEU A 123 -3.34 16.93 -5.62
CA LEU A 123 -3.45 16.23 -4.35
C LEU A 123 -4.91 15.80 -4.15
N GLU A 124 -5.15 14.50 -4.31
CA GLU A 124 -6.47 13.92 -4.16
C GLU A 124 -6.62 13.17 -2.83
N LEU A 125 -7.81 13.19 -2.24
CA LEU A 125 -8.15 12.36 -1.09
C LEU A 125 -8.89 11.12 -1.56
N GLU A 126 -8.23 9.98 -1.45
CA GLU A 126 -8.72 8.69 -1.94
C GLU A 126 -9.09 7.77 -0.77
N GLY A 127 -9.94 6.78 -1.04
CA GLY A 127 -10.33 5.79 -0.05
C GLY A 127 -10.82 4.49 -0.68
N ALA A 128 -10.68 3.40 0.07
CA ALA A 128 -11.10 2.08 -0.37
C ALA A 128 -11.60 1.24 0.80
N ILE A 129 -12.54 0.34 0.51
CA ILE A 129 -12.95 -0.75 1.40
C ILE A 129 -12.77 -2.08 0.67
N GLY A 130 -12.49 -3.15 1.41
CA GLY A 130 -12.31 -4.44 0.78
C GLY A 130 -12.37 -5.64 1.71
N VAL A 131 -12.30 -6.81 1.08
CA VAL A 131 -12.34 -8.11 1.74
C VAL A 131 -11.22 -8.96 1.18
N ARG A 132 -10.44 -9.61 2.05
CA ARG A 132 -9.34 -10.50 1.69
C ARG A 132 -9.49 -11.86 2.34
N TYR A 133 -9.08 -12.92 1.65
CA TYR A 133 -8.92 -14.26 2.18
C TYR A 133 -7.44 -14.52 2.47
N ARG A 134 -7.13 -14.97 3.69
CA ARG A 134 -5.80 -15.24 4.23
C ARG A 134 -5.50 -16.74 4.18
N PHE A 135 -4.29 -17.09 3.75
CA PHE A 135 -3.84 -18.47 3.60
C PHE A 135 -2.35 -18.62 3.94
#